data_AF-A0A178DNM3-F1
#
_entry.id   AF-A0A178DNM3-F1
#
_cell.length_a   1.000
_cell.length_b   1.000
_cell.length_c   1.000
_cell.angle_alpha   90.00
_cell.angle_beta   90.00
_cell.angle_gamma   90.00
#
_symmetry.space_group_name_H-M   'P 1'
#
loop_
_entity.id
_entity.type
_entity.pdbx_description
1 polymer ?
#
loop_
_entity_poly.entity_id
_entity_poly.type
_entity_poly.pdbx_seq_one_letter_code
_entity_poly.pdbx_strand_id
1 'polypeptide(L)'
;MGVLSGLTVAVYGTHPHEPHQIKKWVEANGGRWSPSFRIGVTHVITSKAAWKKAADPIQQASDRGVWLVSFDWLEDSLNAKRKLSEKRYTWDHLVKEKQKRREWKKLGAQFDSKKFLDGCEIAKELTGSGTSPALRKPRQSKGFFFGSSTSSSKPALDLENKDADEDTVEDTRVKPQQPSLSSHPQHTKPSKLPKTLKPASTSRNSSASASVSTDTAVGSNAKASHFKDLYHYYIDNDGFEYKIMLVRSDFSSNSFARYHIGLLESHAKPHTYCTVVQFTPPAKKNVGQMAVTGKQEVPESALKSMLQKFLEEAGNNATLTSDKVAGDLSEDERPFKSLICPMNSDFVSSFRAFRYAFRDITLLAWEERFDHDKVIQKARAKEMNIEPYLYSKPAKGMPIGLFPQIAGIMERMQGEHDDFYTRDTFSLPSISHPISKHGAIGAALQREEEELERKEREARLEAEANENVRKKQAMADKKKATAEKRNANYNKPFYNGSNGRSQSVVTYGAPKRRKPFPKDRD
;
A
#
# COMPACT_ATOMS: atom_id res chain seq x y z
N MET A 1 19.20 8.58 29.21
CA MET A 1 19.78 9.65 28.35
C MET A 1 18.66 10.61 28.01
N GLY A 2 18.90 11.92 28.08
CA GLY A 2 17.88 12.90 27.68
C GLY A 2 17.49 12.75 26.21
N VAL A 3 16.24 13.07 25.87
CA VAL A 3 15.68 12.93 24.51
C VAL A 3 16.52 13.67 23.46
N LEU A 4 17.09 14.80 23.84
CA LEU A 4 17.88 15.69 22.98
C LEU A 4 19.38 15.63 23.31
N SER A 5 19.82 14.56 23.99
CA SER A 5 21.21 14.38 24.38
C SER A 5 22.15 14.44 23.17
N GLY A 6 23.19 15.26 23.27
CA GLY A 6 24.19 15.45 22.22
C GLY A 6 23.79 16.46 21.13
N LEU A 7 22.58 17.04 21.20
CA LEU A 7 22.14 18.06 20.26
C LEU A 7 22.44 19.47 20.77
N THR A 8 22.78 20.37 19.86
CA THR A 8 22.91 21.81 20.13
C THR A 8 21.88 22.52 19.25
N VAL A 9 20.89 23.15 19.88
CA VAL A 9 19.72 23.73 19.21
C VAL A 9 19.78 25.25 19.26
N ALA A 10 19.57 25.89 18.12
CA ALA A 10 19.31 27.32 18.01
C ALA A 10 17.89 27.55 17.46
N VAL A 11 17.30 28.71 17.76
CA VAL A 11 15.97 29.10 17.28
C VAL A 11 16.07 30.41 16.51
N TYR A 12 15.37 30.51 15.39
CA TYR A 12 15.38 31.71 14.56
C TYR A 12 14.01 32.02 13.94
N GLY A 13 13.51 33.23 14.20
CA GLY A 13 12.21 33.72 13.77
C GLY A 13 11.16 33.69 14.88
N THR A 14 9.93 34.06 14.52
CA THR A 14 8.79 34.08 15.43
C THR A 14 8.16 32.69 15.55
N HIS A 15 8.02 32.20 16.78
CA HIS A 15 7.46 30.90 17.12
C HIS A 15 6.28 31.05 18.09
N PRO A 16 5.42 30.02 18.25
CA PRO A 16 4.31 30.06 19.21
C PRO A 16 4.75 30.26 20.66
N HIS A 17 5.98 29.85 20.99
CA HIS A 17 6.56 29.96 22.32
C HIS A 17 7.78 30.86 22.33
N GLU A 18 7.93 31.62 23.42
CA GLU A 18 9.09 32.47 23.64
C GLU A 18 10.39 31.65 23.69
N PRO A 19 11.51 32.18 23.17
CA PRO A 19 12.80 31.47 23.14
C PRO A 19 13.26 30.97 24.53
N HIS A 20 12.89 31.67 25.60
CA HIS A 20 13.20 31.26 26.98
C HIS A 20 12.50 29.95 27.39
N GLN A 21 11.26 29.75 26.93
CA GLN A 21 10.51 28.53 27.21
C GLN A 21 11.09 27.36 26.40
N ILE A 22 11.41 27.60 25.14
CA ILE A 22 12.05 26.59 24.27
C ILE A 22 13.41 26.18 24.84
N LYS A 23 14.22 27.16 25.31
CA LYS A 23 15.48 26.91 26.02
C LYS A 23 15.28 25.96 27.20
N LYS A 24 14.31 26.24 28.08
CA LYS A 24 14.01 25.42 29.25
C LYS A 24 13.68 23.98 28.85
N TRP A 25 12.90 23.78 27.79
CA TRP A 25 12.56 22.44 27.29
C TRP A 25 13.75 21.69 26.70
N VAL A 26 14.60 22.37 25.93
CA VAL A 26 15.82 21.77 25.34
C VAL A 26 16.77 21.31 26.45
N GLU A 27 17.04 22.19 27.43
CA GLU A 27 17.96 21.90 28.53
C GLU A 27 17.42 20.81 29.47
N ALA A 28 16.11 20.85 29.80
CA ALA A 28 15.46 19.82 30.62
C ALA A 28 15.52 18.42 29.99
N ASN A 29 15.67 18.34 28.66
CA ASN A 29 15.74 17.09 27.91
C ASN A 29 17.17 16.74 27.46
N GLY A 30 18.19 17.35 28.09
CA GLY A 30 19.61 17.02 27.89
C GLY A 30 20.24 17.60 26.62
N GLY A 31 19.53 18.47 25.90
CA GLY A 31 20.09 19.24 24.79
C GLY A 31 20.85 20.47 25.27
N ARG A 32 21.68 21.05 24.39
CA ARG A 32 22.35 22.33 24.62
C ARG A 32 21.64 23.43 23.85
N TRP A 33 21.36 24.55 24.51
CA TRP A 33 20.80 25.74 23.88
C TRP A 33 21.90 26.67 23.36
N SER A 34 21.73 27.19 22.15
CA SER A 34 22.56 28.26 21.60
C SER A 34 21.69 29.46 21.23
N PRO A 35 21.93 30.66 21.80
CA PRO A 35 21.13 31.85 21.51
C PRO A 35 21.38 32.41 20.11
N SER A 36 22.50 32.06 19.48
CA SER A 36 22.86 32.44 18.12
C SER A 36 23.36 31.23 17.35
N PHE A 37 23.35 31.31 16.02
CA PHE A 37 24.01 30.30 15.20
C PHE A 37 25.53 30.36 15.41
N ARG A 38 26.15 29.24 15.82
CA ARG A 38 27.59 29.11 16.08
C ARG A 38 28.09 27.77 15.53
N ILE A 39 29.41 27.62 15.43
CA ILE A 39 30.04 26.34 15.08
C ILE A 39 29.65 25.29 16.14
N GLY A 40 29.13 24.14 15.71
CA GLY A 40 28.64 23.07 16.59
C GLY A 40 27.14 23.05 16.87
N VAL A 41 26.36 23.99 16.29
CA VAL A 41 24.90 23.89 16.24
C VAL A 41 24.50 22.76 15.29
N THR A 42 23.69 21.81 15.77
CA THR A 42 23.26 20.65 14.99
C THR A 42 21.86 20.81 14.41
N HIS A 43 21.02 21.62 15.05
CA HIS A 43 19.64 21.88 14.63
C HIS A 43 19.33 23.37 14.77
N VAL A 44 18.71 23.95 13.74
CA VAL A 44 18.13 25.28 13.80
C VAL A 44 16.62 25.14 13.62
N ILE A 45 15.87 25.45 14.67
CA ILE A 45 14.41 25.54 14.61
C ILE A 45 14.09 26.90 13.99
N THR A 46 13.41 26.90 12.86
CA THR A 46 13.16 28.12 12.08
C THR A 46 11.68 28.29 11.81
N SER A 47 11.19 29.53 11.83
CA SER A 47 9.82 29.82 11.40
C SER A 47 9.73 29.85 9.88
N LYS A 48 8.53 29.55 9.34
CA LYS A 48 8.29 29.57 7.88
C LYS A 48 8.67 30.92 7.26
N ALA A 49 8.32 32.01 7.93
CA ALA A 49 8.59 33.36 7.46
C ALA A 49 10.09 33.66 7.45
N ALA A 50 10.83 33.23 8.48
CA ALA A 50 12.26 33.42 8.56
C ALA A 50 13.00 32.59 7.51
N TRP A 51 12.62 31.31 7.34
CA TRP A 51 13.19 30.42 6.32
C TRP A 51 13.01 30.97 4.91
N LYS A 52 11.80 31.46 4.57
CA LYS A 52 11.54 32.09 3.27
C LYS A 52 12.37 33.35 3.00
N LYS A 53 12.69 34.12 4.04
CA LYS A 53 13.52 35.34 3.91
C LYS A 53 15.00 35.03 3.67
N ALA A 54 15.42 33.76 3.81
CA ALA A 54 16.80 33.32 3.62
C ALA A 54 17.82 34.19 4.36
N ALA A 55 17.53 34.53 5.62
CA ALA A 55 18.43 35.34 6.43
C ALA A 55 19.80 34.66 6.60
N ASP A 56 20.88 35.45 6.77
CA ASP A 56 22.25 34.96 6.82
C ASP A 56 22.47 33.74 7.74
N PRO A 57 21.89 33.65 8.95
CA PRO A 57 22.07 32.47 9.81
C PRO A 57 21.47 31.18 9.23
N ILE A 58 20.41 31.29 8.42
CA ILE A 58 19.74 30.16 7.78
C ILE A 58 20.56 29.68 6.59
N GLN A 59 21.09 30.61 5.79
CA GLN A 59 21.97 30.29 4.68
C GLN A 59 23.26 29.61 5.19
N GLN A 60 23.90 30.19 6.20
CA GLN A 60 25.09 29.61 6.84
C GLN A 60 24.83 28.23 7.44
N ALA A 61 23.64 27.99 7.99
CA ALA A 61 23.23 26.68 8.48
C ALA A 61 23.04 25.67 7.35
N SER A 62 22.42 26.09 6.24
CA SER A 62 22.24 25.27 5.05
C SER A 62 23.58 24.86 4.43
N ASP A 63 24.50 25.81 4.24
CA ASP A 63 25.83 25.57 3.65
C ASP A 63 26.68 24.61 4.50
N ARG A 64 26.43 24.56 5.81
CA ARG A 64 27.11 23.66 6.76
C ARG A 64 26.41 22.32 6.96
N GLY A 65 25.32 22.06 6.25
CA GLY A 65 24.54 20.82 6.38
C GLY A 65 23.86 20.67 7.75
N VAL A 66 23.54 21.79 8.41
CA VAL A 66 22.79 21.80 9.67
C VAL A 66 21.31 21.60 9.39
N TRP A 67 20.62 20.84 10.23
CA TRP A 67 19.19 20.56 10.04
C TRP A 67 18.35 21.82 10.29
N LEU A 68 17.71 22.33 9.24
CA LEU A 68 16.71 23.40 9.30
C LEU A 68 15.32 22.79 9.48
N VAL A 69 14.80 22.76 10.70
CA VAL A 69 13.54 22.07 11.05
C VAL A 69 12.44 23.03 11.50
N SER A 70 11.18 22.61 11.36
CA SER A 70 10.03 23.29 11.97
C SER A 70 9.99 23.09 13.48
N PHE A 71 9.21 23.93 14.17
CA PHE A 71 9.00 23.82 15.62
C PHE A 71 8.38 22.47 16.02
N ASP A 72 7.50 21.92 15.16
CA ASP A 72 6.79 20.65 15.41
C ASP A 72 7.75 19.48 15.67
N TRP A 73 8.95 19.49 15.10
CA TRP A 73 9.96 18.45 15.37
C TRP A 73 10.32 18.38 16.85
N LEU A 74 10.48 19.55 17.50
CA LEU A 74 10.82 19.63 18.90
C LEU A 74 9.63 19.14 19.74
N GLU A 75 8.45 19.66 19.48
CA GLU A 75 7.22 19.30 20.21
C GLU A 75 6.93 17.79 20.10
N ASP A 76 6.96 17.24 18.89
CA ASP A 76 6.71 15.82 18.66
C ASP A 76 7.81 14.94 19.30
N SER A 77 9.07 15.36 19.25
CA SER A 77 10.17 14.62 19.91
C SER A 77 10.01 14.59 21.43
N LEU A 78 9.58 15.71 22.02
CA LEU A 78 9.31 15.81 23.45
C LEU A 78 8.09 14.96 23.85
N ASN A 79 7.01 15.04 23.08
CA ASN A 79 5.80 14.25 23.31
C ASN A 79 6.04 12.74 23.16
N ALA A 80 6.83 12.34 22.14
CA ALA A 80 7.20 10.95 21.92
C ALA A 80 8.27 10.43 22.90
N LYS A 81 8.84 11.31 23.75
CA LYS A 81 9.96 11.01 24.66
C LYS A 81 11.16 10.34 23.97
N ARG A 82 11.37 10.63 22.68
CA ARG A 82 12.46 10.11 21.86
C ARG A 82 12.76 11.07 20.71
N LYS A 83 14.02 11.11 20.27
CA LYS A 83 14.43 11.89 19.11
C LYS A 83 13.72 11.38 17.85
N LEU A 84 12.96 12.25 17.18
CA LEU A 84 12.37 11.95 15.88
C LEU A 84 13.32 12.30 14.74
N SER A 85 13.09 11.67 13.58
CA SER A 85 13.91 11.92 12.38
C SER A 85 13.65 13.31 11.83
N GLU A 86 14.72 14.05 11.57
CA GLU A 86 14.72 15.46 11.19
C GLU A 86 14.14 15.67 9.79
N LYS A 87 14.41 14.74 8.88
CA LYS A 87 14.10 14.84 7.44
C LYS A 87 12.65 15.24 7.16
N ARG A 88 11.69 14.67 7.90
CA ARG A 88 10.25 14.94 7.70
C ARG A 88 9.81 16.34 8.12
N TYR A 89 10.57 16.96 9.00
CA TYR A 89 10.29 18.28 9.57
C TYR A 89 11.13 19.40 8.94
N THR A 90 11.97 19.07 7.96
CA THR A 90 12.69 20.09 7.20
C THR A 90 11.73 20.91 6.35
N TRP A 91 11.96 22.23 6.25
CA TRP A 91 11.10 23.11 5.46
C TRP A 91 11.05 22.69 3.98
N ASP A 92 12.14 22.19 3.41
CA ASP A 92 12.16 21.62 2.06
C ASP A 92 11.19 20.46 1.90
N HIS A 93 11.16 19.55 2.89
CA HIS A 93 10.25 18.40 2.88
C HIS A 93 8.79 18.86 3.05
N LEU A 94 8.53 19.76 4.00
CA LEU A 94 7.19 20.29 4.26
C LEU A 94 6.60 21.03 3.05
N VAL A 95 7.42 21.82 2.35
CA VAL A 95 7.00 22.51 1.12
C VAL A 95 6.71 21.52 -0.01
N LYS A 96 7.61 20.54 -0.23
CA LYS A 96 7.41 19.49 -1.24
C LYS A 96 6.17 18.64 -0.95
N GLU A 97 5.94 18.27 0.31
CA GLU A 97 4.75 17.51 0.69
C GLU A 97 3.48 18.32 0.48
N LYS A 98 3.49 19.62 0.82
CA LYS A 98 2.35 20.51 0.56
C LYS A 98 2.08 20.68 -0.94
N GLN A 99 3.12 20.80 -1.76
CA GLN A 99 2.99 20.86 -3.23
C GLN A 99 2.37 19.57 -3.77
N LYS A 100 2.92 18.40 -3.41
CA LYS A 100 2.34 17.10 -3.78
C LYS A 100 0.88 17.00 -3.34
N ARG A 101 0.56 17.37 -2.10
CA ARG A 101 -0.83 17.35 -1.62
C ARG A 101 -1.75 18.25 -2.46
N ARG A 102 -1.28 19.40 -2.95
CA ARG A 102 -2.03 20.28 -3.86
C ARG A 102 -2.20 19.65 -5.24
N GLU A 103 -1.16 19.05 -5.82
CA GLU A 103 -1.23 18.34 -7.11
C GLU A 103 -2.20 17.17 -7.07
N TRP A 104 -2.15 16.37 -5.99
CA TRP A 104 -3.07 15.25 -5.78
C TRP A 104 -4.52 15.71 -5.64
N LYS A 105 -4.78 16.85 -4.97
CA LYS A 105 -6.12 17.46 -4.92
C LYS A 105 -6.59 17.94 -6.30
N LYS A 106 -5.69 18.53 -7.11
CA LYS A 106 -6.00 18.94 -8.49
C LYS A 106 -6.31 17.73 -9.38
N LEU A 107 -5.51 16.67 -9.31
CA LEU A 107 -5.74 15.42 -10.03
C LEU A 107 -7.05 14.77 -9.58
N GLY A 108 -7.32 14.74 -8.27
CA GLY A 108 -8.59 14.23 -7.73
C GLY A 108 -9.80 14.95 -8.33
N ALA A 109 -9.78 16.28 -8.39
CA ALA A 109 -10.84 17.07 -9.00
C ALA A 109 -10.99 16.81 -10.52
N GLN A 110 -9.88 16.60 -11.24
CA GLN A 110 -9.91 16.21 -12.66
C GLN A 110 -10.50 14.82 -12.87
N PHE A 111 -10.12 13.85 -12.03
CA PHE A 111 -10.68 12.51 -12.06
C PHE A 111 -12.18 12.51 -11.74
N ASP A 112 -12.61 13.30 -10.76
CA ASP A 112 -14.02 13.44 -10.39
C ASP A 112 -14.82 14.12 -11.50
N SER A 113 -14.28 15.18 -12.11
CA SER A 113 -14.89 15.84 -13.27
C SER A 113 -15.02 14.89 -14.46
N LYS A 114 -14.01 14.06 -14.72
CA LYS A 114 -14.06 13.04 -15.78
C LYS A 114 -15.16 12.01 -15.48
N LYS A 115 -15.22 11.48 -14.26
CA LYS A 115 -16.29 10.54 -13.85
C LYS A 115 -17.67 11.16 -13.99
N PHE A 116 -17.81 12.45 -13.67
CA PHE A 116 -19.08 13.17 -13.83
C PHE A 116 -19.47 13.29 -15.31
N LEU A 117 -18.52 13.63 -16.19
CA LEU A 117 -18.75 13.70 -17.64
C LEU A 117 -19.11 12.34 -18.22
N ASP A 118 -18.36 11.28 -17.89
CA ASP A 118 -18.65 9.91 -18.31
C ASP A 118 -20.06 9.48 -17.83
N GLY A 119 -20.43 9.82 -16.58
CA GLY A 119 -21.76 9.58 -16.05
C GLY A 119 -22.87 10.33 -16.79
N CYS A 120 -22.59 11.57 -17.22
CA CYS A 120 -23.52 12.35 -18.05
C CYS A 120 -23.67 11.74 -19.45
N GLU A 121 -22.60 11.21 -20.04
CA GLU A 121 -22.67 10.51 -21.34
C GLU A 121 -23.50 9.23 -21.24
N ILE A 122 -23.25 8.40 -20.22
CA ILE A 122 -24.05 7.19 -19.94
C ILE A 122 -25.52 7.55 -19.71
N ALA A 123 -25.80 8.62 -18.96
CA ALA A 123 -27.18 9.07 -18.74
C ALA A 123 -27.85 9.55 -20.05
N LYS A 124 -27.12 10.22 -20.94
CA LYS A 124 -27.63 10.61 -22.26
C LYS A 124 -27.98 9.39 -23.12
N GLU A 125 -27.13 8.36 -23.10
CA GLU A 125 -27.38 7.09 -23.79
C GLU A 125 -28.61 6.37 -23.22
N LEU A 126 -28.69 6.24 -21.89
CA LEU A 126 -29.77 5.50 -21.21
C LEU A 126 -31.12 6.19 -21.26
N THR A 127 -31.14 7.52 -21.15
CA THR A 127 -32.41 8.29 -21.17
C THR A 127 -32.99 8.38 -22.57
N GLY A 128 -32.29 7.85 -23.59
CA GLY A 128 -32.80 7.76 -24.95
C GLY A 128 -33.29 9.11 -25.44
N SER A 129 -32.50 10.18 -25.21
CA SER A 129 -32.77 11.50 -25.78
C SER A 129 -32.61 11.41 -27.31
N GLY A 130 -33.58 10.82 -28.01
CA GLY A 130 -34.75 11.59 -28.41
C GLY A 130 -34.50 12.82 -29.27
N THR A 131 -33.27 13.11 -29.70
CA THR A 131 -33.09 13.93 -30.89
C THR A 131 -33.43 13.06 -32.08
N SER A 132 -34.73 12.88 -32.29
CA SER A 132 -35.22 12.73 -33.66
C SER A 132 -34.55 13.82 -34.51
N PRO A 133 -33.99 13.48 -35.68
CA PRO A 133 -33.33 14.45 -36.53
C PRO A 133 -34.41 15.41 -37.03
N ALA A 134 -34.57 16.53 -36.34
CA ALA A 134 -35.45 17.60 -36.77
C ALA A 134 -34.81 18.28 -37.99
N LEU A 135 -35.00 17.65 -39.15
CA LEU A 135 -35.00 18.26 -40.46
C LEU A 135 -36.10 19.34 -40.51
N ARG A 136 -35.88 20.47 -39.84
CA ARG A 136 -36.65 21.69 -40.11
C ARG A 136 -35.68 22.82 -40.39
N LYS A 137 -35.49 23.04 -41.70
CA LYS A 137 -34.89 24.25 -42.24
C LYS A 137 -35.60 25.47 -41.61
N PRO A 138 -34.87 26.47 -41.08
CA PRO A 138 -35.49 27.70 -40.63
C PRO A 138 -36.12 28.39 -41.83
N ARG A 139 -37.45 28.53 -41.77
CA ARG A 139 -38.25 29.22 -42.78
C ARG A 139 -37.98 30.71 -42.61
N GLN A 140 -37.41 31.34 -43.65
CA GLN A 140 -37.20 32.79 -43.69
C GLN A 140 -38.58 33.49 -43.67
N SER A 141 -38.98 34.03 -42.53
CA SER A 141 -40.05 35.02 -42.45
C SER A 141 -39.44 36.41 -42.52
N LYS A 142 -39.73 37.11 -43.62
CA LYS A 142 -39.60 38.57 -43.74
C LYS A 142 -40.73 39.23 -42.95
N GLY A 143 -40.42 40.29 -42.19
CA GLY A 143 -41.36 41.13 -41.44
C GLY A 143 -40.71 41.60 -40.12
N PHE A 144 -39.95 42.71 -40.05
CA PHE A 144 -40.35 44.13 -39.94
C PHE A 144 -41.14 44.48 -38.65
N PHE A 145 -40.65 45.50 -37.92
CA PHE A 145 -41.11 46.13 -36.64
C PHE A 145 -40.82 45.30 -35.36
N PHE A 146 -40.19 45.76 -34.26
CA PHE A 146 -39.81 47.06 -33.63
C PHE A 146 -38.58 46.71 -32.74
N GLY A 147 -37.43 47.41 -32.72
CA GLY A 147 -37.21 48.72 -32.13
C GLY A 147 -36.41 48.62 -30.81
N SER A 148 -35.13 49.07 -30.83
CA SER A 148 -34.29 49.51 -29.69
C SER A 148 -33.99 48.48 -28.57
N SER A 149 -32.82 48.33 -27.95
CA SER A 149 -31.60 49.12 -27.73
C SER A 149 -30.58 48.19 -27.05
N THR A 150 -29.28 48.47 -27.22
CA THR A 150 -28.14 48.18 -26.30
C THR A 150 -27.93 46.72 -25.86
N SER A 151 -26.77 46.08 -25.86
CA SER A 151 -25.37 46.40 -26.12
C SER A 151 -24.60 45.07 -25.92
N SER A 152 -23.45 44.90 -26.60
CA SER A 152 -22.25 44.10 -26.23
C SER A 152 -22.28 43.34 -24.88
N SER A 153 -21.80 42.11 -24.71
CA SER A 153 -20.62 41.43 -25.25
C SER A 153 -20.59 39.97 -24.76
N LYS A 154 -19.85 39.11 -25.49
CA LYS A 154 -19.49 37.74 -25.13
C LYS A 154 -18.62 37.70 -23.86
N PRO A 155 -18.68 36.65 -23.00
CA PRO A 155 -17.59 36.35 -22.10
C PRO A 155 -16.63 35.35 -22.76
N ALA A 156 -15.39 35.79 -22.96
CA ALA A 156 -14.23 34.93 -23.07
C ALA A 156 -13.81 34.53 -21.63
N LEU A 157 -13.65 33.24 -21.39
CA LEU A 157 -13.13 32.72 -20.13
C LEU A 157 -11.59 32.70 -20.22
N ASP A 158 -10.97 33.80 -19.78
CA ASP A 158 -9.59 33.82 -19.33
C ASP A 158 -9.59 33.66 -17.80
N LEU A 159 -8.98 32.59 -17.32
CA LEU A 159 -8.75 32.32 -15.89
C LEU A 159 -7.27 32.59 -15.59
N GLU A 160 -6.95 33.86 -15.33
CA GLU A 160 -5.72 34.22 -14.64
C GLU A 160 -5.87 33.97 -13.13
N ASN A 161 -4.97 33.16 -12.57
CA ASN A 161 -4.82 32.98 -11.13
C ASN A 161 -4.12 34.22 -10.54
N LYS A 162 -4.84 34.96 -9.69
CA LYS A 162 -4.29 35.99 -8.82
C LYS A 162 -4.22 35.45 -7.40
N ASP A 163 -3.01 35.12 -6.96
CA ASP A 163 -2.70 34.78 -5.58
C ASP A 163 -2.80 36.05 -4.72
N ALA A 164 -3.69 36.05 -3.73
CA ALA A 164 -3.72 37.01 -2.63
C ALA A 164 -3.63 36.22 -1.31
N ASP A 165 -2.43 36.19 -0.73
CA ASP A 165 -2.22 35.84 0.68
C ASP A 165 -2.18 37.18 1.45
N GLU A 166 -3.31 37.58 2.04
CA GLU A 166 -3.39 38.69 3.00
C GLU A 166 -3.87 38.11 4.34
N ASP A 167 -2.93 37.89 5.27
CA ASP A 167 -3.23 37.55 6.66
C ASP A 167 -2.86 38.76 7.53
N THR A 168 -3.90 39.43 7.99
CA THR A 168 -3.94 40.60 8.86
C THR A 168 -3.45 40.22 10.27
N VAL A 169 -2.47 40.95 10.80
CA VAL A 169 -1.99 40.83 12.18
C VAL A 169 -2.68 41.90 13.01
N GLU A 170 -3.58 41.51 13.92
CA GLU A 170 -4.04 42.40 15.00
C GLU A 170 -3.00 42.45 16.12
N ASP A 171 -2.54 43.66 16.38
CA ASP A 171 -1.52 44.06 17.35
C ASP A 171 -2.23 44.55 18.62
N THR A 172 -2.12 43.81 19.73
CA THR A 172 -2.58 44.29 21.05
C THR A 172 -1.41 44.56 21.97
N ARG A 173 -1.10 45.86 22.03
CA ARG A 173 -0.16 46.58 22.90
C ARG A 173 -0.58 46.55 24.37
N VAL A 174 0.26 46.01 25.28
CA VAL A 174 0.26 46.39 26.71
C VAL A 174 1.68 46.51 27.27
N LYS A 175 1.92 47.63 27.96
CA LYS A 175 3.17 48.12 28.60
C LYS A 175 3.42 47.46 29.99
N PRO A 176 4.61 47.66 30.59
CA PRO A 176 5.24 46.73 31.53
C PRO A 176 5.08 47.09 33.02
N GLN A 177 5.27 46.09 33.88
CA GLN A 177 5.71 46.27 35.27
C GLN A 177 6.73 45.18 35.68
N GLN A 178 7.96 45.62 35.94
CA GLN A 178 8.87 45.09 36.98
C GLN A 178 8.48 45.73 38.34
N PRO A 179 9.02 45.36 39.54
CA PRO A 179 10.29 44.66 39.81
C PRO A 179 10.25 43.59 40.94
N SER A 180 11.27 42.73 41.04
CA SER A 180 12.24 42.65 42.18
C SER A 180 12.16 41.23 42.79
N LEU A 181 13.09 40.60 43.52
CA LEU A 181 14.48 40.77 43.96
C LEU A 181 14.89 39.41 44.61
N SER A 182 16.17 39.21 44.93
CA SER A 182 16.76 38.23 45.89
C SER A 182 16.85 36.75 45.43
N SER A 183 18.03 36.18 45.16
CA SER A 183 19.11 35.70 46.07
C SER A 183 18.63 34.55 46.97
N HIS A 184 19.27 33.39 47.15
CA HIS A 184 20.69 33.05 47.24
C HIS A 184 20.80 31.48 47.30
N PRO A 185 21.95 30.82 47.58
CA PRO A 185 22.42 29.69 46.76
C PRO A 185 22.68 28.39 47.55
N GLN A 186 23.10 27.35 46.82
CA GLN A 186 24.06 26.29 47.20
C GLN A 186 23.81 25.46 48.47
N HIS A 187 23.85 24.12 48.34
CA HIS A 187 24.95 23.33 48.93
C HIS A 187 24.89 21.82 48.57
N THR A 188 26.04 21.34 48.07
CA THR A 188 26.77 20.07 48.34
C THR A 188 26.04 18.72 48.34
N LYS A 189 26.39 17.78 47.43
CA LYS A 189 27.56 16.85 47.42
C LYS A 189 27.32 15.55 48.22
N PRO A 190 28.08 14.46 47.95
CA PRO A 190 27.52 13.15 47.59
C PRO A 190 27.81 12.09 48.69
N SER A 191 27.58 10.80 48.40
CA SER A 191 28.61 9.75 48.48
C SER A 191 28.10 8.35 48.88
N LYS A 192 28.64 7.35 48.15
CA LYS A 192 29.08 6.00 48.58
C LYS A 192 28.11 4.81 48.63
N LEU A 193 28.34 3.94 47.63
CA LEU A 193 28.47 2.47 47.68
C LEU A 193 29.32 1.96 48.87
N PRO A 194 29.18 0.67 49.25
CA PRO A 194 30.13 -0.39 48.84
C PRO A 194 29.41 -1.70 48.40
N LYS A 195 29.89 -2.53 47.44
CA LYS A 195 31.00 -3.53 47.50
C LYS A 195 30.78 -4.55 48.66
N THR A 196 30.87 -5.89 48.55
CA THR A 196 31.62 -6.81 47.67
C THR A 196 31.44 -8.27 48.14
N LEU A 197 31.50 -9.27 47.22
CA LEU A 197 32.18 -10.61 47.32
C LEU A 197 31.54 -11.67 48.27
N LYS A 198 31.59 -13.01 48.10
CA LYS A 198 32.32 -13.98 47.25
C LYS A 198 31.74 -15.41 47.55
N PRO A 199 32.29 -16.56 47.04
CA PRO A 199 31.49 -17.68 46.54
C PRO A 199 31.87 -19.06 47.15
N ALA A 200 31.48 -20.13 46.44
CA ALA A 200 32.09 -21.47 46.35
C ALA A 200 31.43 -22.61 47.14
N SER A 201 31.00 -23.66 46.42
CA SER A 201 31.59 -25.03 46.43
C SER A 201 30.55 -26.03 45.87
N THR A 202 30.79 -26.74 44.76
CA THR A 202 31.49 -28.05 44.61
C THR A 202 30.60 -29.27 44.90
N SER A 203 30.59 -30.19 43.91
CA SER A 203 30.59 -31.67 44.03
C SER A 203 29.29 -32.51 43.88
N ARG A 204 29.32 -33.30 42.79
CA ARG A 204 29.16 -34.78 42.66
C ARG A 204 27.79 -35.44 42.45
N ASN A 205 27.70 -36.11 41.29
CA ASN A 205 27.29 -37.49 41.00
C ASN A 205 26.40 -38.24 42.01
N SER A 206 25.28 -38.77 41.51
CA SER A 206 25.09 -40.23 41.35
C SER A 206 23.76 -40.57 40.67
N SER A 207 23.84 -41.46 39.69
CA SER A 207 22.79 -42.28 39.11
C SER A 207 22.14 -43.21 40.14
N ALA A 208 20.80 -43.30 40.15
CA ALA A 208 20.08 -44.47 40.62
C ALA A 208 18.68 -44.52 40.02
N SER A 209 18.43 -45.61 39.30
CA SER A 209 17.11 -46.08 38.88
C SER A 209 16.36 -46.62 40.09
N ALA A 210 15.11 -46.21 40.29
CA ALA A 210 14.16 -46.95 41.11
C ALA A 210 12.73 -46.67 40.64
N SER A 211 12.09 -47.73 40.15
CA SER A 211 10.65 -47.93 40.12
C SER A 211 10.06 -47.88 41.53
N VAL A 212 8.80 -47.42 41.67
CA VAL A 212 7.69 -48.07 42.41
C VAL A 212 6.61 -47.04 42.82
N SER A 213 5.37 -47.44 42.54
CA SER A 213 4.08 -47.09 43.16
C SER A 213 3.46 -45.70 43.02
N THR A 214 2.34 -45.75 42.29
CA THR A 214 1.05 -45.10 42.52
C THR A 214 0.75 -44.76 43.98
N ASP A 215 0.50 -43.47 44.23
CA ASP A 215 -0.39 -43.04 45.30
C ASP A 215 -1.37 -41.99 44.78
N THR A 216 -2.62 -42.21 45.14
CA THR A 216 -3.82 -41.54 44.64
C THR A 216 -4.03 -40.27 45.47
N ALA A 217 -3.62 -39.11 44.95
CA ALA A 217 -3.89 -37.82 45.58
C ALA A 217 -5.07 -37.12 44.91
N VAL A 218 -6.16 -37.04 45.65
CA VAL A 218 -7.39 -36.31 45.33
C VAL A 218 -7.11 -34.81 45.30
N GLY A 219 -7.19 -34.22 44.10
CA GLY A 219 -8.06 -33.09 43.83
C GLY A 219 -7.72 -31.72 44.42
N SER A 220 -6.56 -31.14 44.07
CA SER A 220 -6.50 -29.68 43.86
C SER A 220 -6.67 -29.42 42.37
N ASN A 221 -7.75 -28.75 41.97
CA ASN A 221 -8.03 -28.33 40.60
C ASN A 221 -6.92 -27.36 40.15
N ALA A 222 -5.79 -27.90 39.68
CA ALA A 222 -4.70 -27.13 39.12
C ALA A 222 -5.25 -26.44 37.88
N LYS A 223 -5.37 -25.11 37.94
CA LYS A 223 -5.77 -24.29 36.80
C LYS A 223 -4.95 -24.73 35.60
N ALA A 224 -5.62 -25.12 34.51
CA ALA A 224 -4.97 -25.54 33.27
C ALA A 224 -3.89 -24.51 32.94
N SER A 225 -2.63 -24.97 32.89
CA SER A 225 -1.49 -24.09 32.68
C SER A 225 -1.68 -23.35 31.36
N HIS A 226 -1.63 -22.02 31.43
CA HIS A 226 -1.85 -21.21 30.26
C HIS A 226 -0.64 -21.38 29.34
N PHE A 227 -0.83 -21.68 28.04
CA PHE A 227 0.27 -21.97 27.11
C PHE A 227 1.41 -20.92 27.10
N LYS A 228 1.06 -19.66 27.38
CA LYS A 228 2.01 -18.53 27.49
C LYS A 228 3.01 -18.67 28.65
N ASP A 229 2.77 -19.55 29.62
CA ASP A 229 3.66 -19.75 30.76
C ASP A 229 4.85 -20.67 30.40
N LEU A 230 4.68 -21.53 29.39
CA LEU A 230 5.68 -22.54 28.99
C LEU A 230 6.37 -22.19 27.66
N TYR A 231 5.68 -21.46 26.79
CA TYR A 231 6.14 -21.13 25.45
C TYR A 231 6.01 -19.64 25.15
N HIS A 232 6.95 -19.14 24.35
CA HIS A 232 6.90 -17.82 23.72
C HIS A 232 6.95 -17.96 22.21
N TYR A 233 6.58 -16.92 21.47
CA TYR A 233 6.78 -16.92 20.02
C TYR A 233 8.27 -16.94 19.72
N TYR A 234 8.66 -17.81 18.80
CA TYR A 234 10.04 -17.88 18.32
C TYR A 234 10.42 -16.54 17.68
N ILE A 235 11.57 -16.02 18.08
CA ILE A 235 12.18 -14.82 17.50
C ILE A 235 13.49 -15.26 16.85
N ASP A 236 13.65 -15.01 15.56
CA ASP A 236 14.90 -15.36 14.89
C ASP A 236 16.05 -14.41 15.23
N ASN A 237 17.20 -14.70 14.65
CA ASN A 237 18.42 -13.90 14.80
C ASN A 237 18.27 -12.45 14.30
N ASP A 238 17.32 -12.19 13.39
CA ASP A 238 17.03 -10.85 12.87
C ASP A 238 16.06 -10.07 13.78
N GLY A 239 15.47 -10.74 14.78
CA GLY A 239 14.45 -10.17 15.66
C GLY A 239 13.03 -10.28 15.12
N PHE A 240 12.79 -11.11 14.10
CA PHE A 240 11.45 -11.36 13.58
C PHE A 240 10.70 -12.35 14.47
N GLU A 241 9.59 -11.88 15.05
CA GLU A 241 8.66 -12.71 15.81
C GLU A 241 7.78 -13.52 14.85
N TYR A 242 7.82 -14.86 14.96
CA TYR A 242 7.02 -15.77 14.15
C TYR A 242 5.57 -15.87 14.64
N LYS A 243 4.88 -14.74 14.57
CA LYS A 243 3.46 -14.58 14.84
C LYS A 243 2.83 -13.79 13.71
N ILE A 244 2.43 -14.48 12.66
CA ILE A 244 1.90 -13.84 11.45
C ILE A 244 0.38 -13.86 11.44
N MET A 245 -0.20 -12.80 10.87
CA MET A 245 -1.62 -12.69 10.58
C MET A 245 -1.83 -12.72 9.07
N LEU A 246 -2.72 -13.59 8.62
CA LEU A 246 -3.16 -13.71 7.24
C LEU A 246 -4.63 -13.32 7.17
N VAL A 247 -5.00 -12.52 6.18
CA VAL A 247 -6.34 -11.95 6.09
C VAL A 247 -6.94 -12.24 4.72
N ARG A 248 -8.17 -12.75 4.70
CA ARG A 248 -9.00 -12.81 3.50
C ARG A 248 -10.15 -11.83 3.66
N SER A 249 -10.29 -10.93 2.70
CA SER A 249 -11.31 -9.87 2.70
C SER A 249 -12.41 -10.22 1.72
N ASP A 250 -13.65 -10.06 2.15
CA ASP A 250 -14.81 -10.04 1.26
C ASP A 250 -15.37 -8.61 1.24
N PHE A 251 -15.21 -7.95 0.10
CA PHE A 251 -15.63 -6.56 -0.09
C PHE A 251 -17.15 -6.38 -0.15
N SER A 252 -17.91 -7.44 -0.45
CA SER A 252 -19.38 -7.35 -0.52
C SER A 252 -20.02 -7.26 0.85
N SER A 253 -19.61 -8.15 1.76
CA SER A 253 -20.08 -8.17 3.14
C SER A 253 -19.29 -7.20 4.05
N ASN A 254 -18.19 -6.63 3.54
CA ASN A 254 -17.19 -5.90 4.32
C ASN A 254 -16.83 -6.68 5.58
N SER A 255 -16.48 -7.95 5.37
CA SER A 255 -16.12 -8.90 6.40
C SER A 255 -14.73 -9.48 6.12
N PHE A 256 -14.08 -9.97 7.17
CA PHE A 256 -12.71 -10.43 7.10
C PHE A 256 -12.57 -11.73 7.87
N ALA A 257 -12.07 -12.76 7.20
CA ALA A 257 -11.62 -13.97 7.84
C ALA A 257 -10.12 -13.84 8.14
N ARG A 258 -9.66 -14.38 9.28
CA ARG A 258 -8.26 -14.24 9.70
C ARG A 258 -7.67 -15.57 10.12
N TYR A 259 -6.43 -15.78 9.72
CA TYR A 259 -5.56 -16.83 10.24
C TYR A 259 -4.42 -16.22 11.04
N HIS A 260 -4.16 -16.78 12.20
CA HIS A 260 -2.94 -16.59 12.96
C HIS A 260 -2.12 -17.86 12.90
N ILE A 261 -0.88 -17.75 12.40
CA ILE A 261 0.08 -18.86 12.42
C ILE A 261 1.22 -18.44 13.33
N GLY A 262 1.55 -19.30 14.30
CA GLY A 262 2.60 -19.05 15.28
C GLY A 262 3.59 -20.20 15.35
N LEU A 263 4.89 -19.89 15.33
CA LEU A 263 5.93 -20.81 15.77
C LEU A 263 6.29 -20.48 17.22
N LEU A 264 6.18 -21.46 18.10
CA LEU A 264 6.39 -21.33 19.53
C LEU A 264 7.69 -22.03 19.93
N GLU A 265 8.43 -21.43 20.85
CA GLU A 265 9.65 -21.96 21.47
C GLU A 265 9.45 -22.07 22.99
N SER A 266 9.86 -23.20 23.57
CA SER A 266 9.75 -23.41 25.01
C SER A 266 10.80 -22.62 25.78
N HIS A 267 10.43 -22.20 26.99
CA HIS A 267 11.35 -21.53 27.91
C HIS A 267 12.41 -22.47 28.51
N ALA A 268 12.17 -23.78 28.44
CA ALA A 268 13.09 -24.80 28.96
C ALA A 268 14.28 -25.02 28.02
N LYS A 269 15.41 -25.48 28.58
CA LYS A 269 16.60 -25.91 27.83
C LYS A 269 16.76 -27.43 27.97
N PRO A 270 16.97 -28.18 26.88
CA PRO A 270 17.04 -27.74 25.48
C PRO A 270 15.69 -27.20 24.98
N HIS A 271 15.75 -26.20 24.09
CA HIS A 271 14.55 -25.59 23.52
C HIS A 271 13.79 -26.59 22.66
N THR A 272 12.48 -26.59 22.83
CA THR A 272 11.55 -27.38 22.03
C THR A 272 10.55 -26.47 21.35
N TYR A 273 10.01 -26.92 20.23
CA TYR A 273 9.21 -26.08 19.35
C TYR A 273 7.85 -26.73 19.07
N CYS A 274 6.89 -25.90 18.70
CA CYS A 274 5.61 -26.34 18.14
C CYS A 274 5.00 -25.26 17.26
N THR A 275 4.05 -25.66 16.42
CA THR A 275 3.37 -24.75 15.51
C THR A 275 1.88 -24.75 15.77
N VAL A 276 1.32 -23.55 15.96
CA VAL A 276 -0.09 -23.33 16.23
C VAL A 276 -0.75 -22.57 15.09
N VAL A 277 -1.96 -22.95 14.76
CA VAL A 277 -2.83 -22.24 13.81
C VAL A 277 -4.13 -21.89 14.51
N GLN A 278 -4.56 -20.63 14.37
CA GLN A 278 -5.84 -20.15 14.86
C GLN A 278 -6.59 -19.45 13.74
N PHE A 279 -7.80 -19.91 13.47
CA PHE A 279 -8.74 -19.32 12.52
C PHE A 279 -9.80 -18.52 13.27
N THR A 280 -10.07 -17.32 12.76
CA THR A 280 -11.18 -16.47 13.19
C THR A 280 -12.09 -16.22 11.99
N PRO A 281 -13.34 -16.72 12.01
CA PRO A 281 -14.29 -16.53 10.92
C PRO A 281 -14.71 -15.05 10.80
N PRO A 282 -15.28 -14.64 9.66
CA PRO A 282 -15.82 -13.30 9.51
C PRO A 282 -16.94 -13.04 10.52
N ALA A 283 -16.94 -11.87 11.15
CA ALA A 283 -17.99 -11.50 12.10
C ALA A 283 -19.35 -11.45 11.39
N LYS A 284 -20.31 -12.26 11.86
CA LYS A 284 -21.69 -12.21 11.36
C LYS A 284 -22.28 -10.86 11.75
N LYS A 285 -22.54 -10.00 10.76
CA LYS A 285 -23.40 -8.82 10.98
C LYS A 285 -24.81 -9.36 11.20
N ASN A 286 -25.34 -9.25 12.41
CA ASN A 286 -26.75 -9.55 12.65
C ASN A 286 -27.59 -8.56 11.82
N VAL A 287 -28.10 -9.01 10.68
CA VAL A 287 -28.95 -8.22 9.76
C VAL A 287 -30.35 -7.93 10.35
N GLY A 288 -30.57 -8.22 11.65
CA GLY A 288 -31.89 -8.14 12.30
C GLY A 288 -32.25 -6.82 13.00
N GLN A 289 -31.35 -5.85 13.14
CA GLN A 289 -31.68 -4.57 13.79
C GLN A 289 -30.97 -3.40 13.10
N MET A 290 -31.54 -2.91 12.00
CA MET A 290 -31.33 -1.53 11.56
C MET A 290 -32.67 -0.80 11.64
N ALA A 291 -33.07 -0.43 12.86
CA ALA A 291 -33.90 0.73 13.06
C ALA A 291 -33.00 1.97 12.97
N VAL A 292 -33.41 2.87 12.08
CA VAL A 292 -32.93 4.23 11.83
C VAL A 292 -32.37 4.91 13.07
N THR A 293 -31.10 5.34 13.04
CA THR A 293 -30.67 6.62 13.62
C THR A 293 -29.31 7.04 13.06
N GLY A 294 -29.16 8.36 12.92
CA GLY A 294 -28.24 8.99 11.99
C GLY A 294 -26.76 9.03 12.40
N LYS A 295 -26.00 9.53 11.43
CA LYS A 295 -24.58 9.87 11.41
C LYS A 295 -23.99 10.18 12.80
N GLN A 296 -23.11 9.29 13.26
CA GLN A 296 -22.05 9.68 14.17
C GLN A 296 -20.76 8.94 13.78
N GLU A 297 -19.74 9.71 13.41
CA GLU A 297 -18.42 9.20 13.09
C GLU A 297 -17.81 8.54 14.34
N VAL A 298 -17.44 7.26 14.21
CA VAL A 298 -16.84 6.49 15.30
C VAL A 298 -15.37 6.90 15.43
N PRO A 299 -14.91 7.42 16.59
CA PRO A 299 -13.53 7.87 16.76
C PRO A 299 -12.55 6.70 16.75
N GLU A 300 -11.37 6.91 16.15
CA GLU A 300 -10.30 5.91 15.96
C GLU A 300 -9.81 5.24 17.27
N SER A 301 -10.02 5.89 18.41
CA SER A 301 -9.75 5.33 19.74
C SER A 301 -10.70 4.20 20.13
N ALA A 302 -11.95 4.21 19.64
CA ALA A 302 -12.92 3.13 19.86
C ALA A 302 -12.55 1.87 19.07
N LEU A 303 -11.96 2.01 17.89
CA LEU A 303 -11.41 0.89 17.10
C LEU A 303 -10.22 0.21 17.81
N LYS A 304 -9.32 0.99 18.40
CA LYS A 304 -8.19 0.44 19.19
C LYS A 304 -8.65 -0.20 20.50
N SER A 305 -9.63 0.40 21.17
CA SER A 305 -10.26 -0.16 22.38
C SER A 305 -11.01 -1.46 22.09
N MET A 306 -11.74 -1.57 20.98
CA MET A 306 -12.36 -2.82 20.52
C MET A 306 -11.31 -3.88 20.23
N LEU A 307 -10.23 -3.53 19.53
CA LEU A 307 -9.17 -4.46 19.16
C LEU A 307 -8.42 -5.01 20.39
N GLN A 308 -8.26 -4.19 21.43
CA GLN A 308 -7.64 -4.61 22.69
C GLN A 308 -8.58 -5.46 23.56
N LYS A 309 -9.87 -5.12 23.66
CA LYS A 309 -10.88 -5.96 24.34
C LYS A 309 -11.11 -7.30 23.62
N PHE A 310 -11.03 -7.33 22.30
CA PHE A 310 -11.15 -8.56 21.51
C PHE A 310 -9.93 -9.48 21.66
N LEU A 311 -8.73 -8.92 21.90
CA LEU A 311 -7.53 -9.68 22.25
C LEU A 311 -7.58 -10.28 23.67
N GLU A 312 -8.30 -9.64 24.60
CA GLU A 312 -8.55 -10.17 25.95
C GLU A 312 -9.64 -11.25 25.96
N GLU A 313 -10.73 -11.10 25.18
CA GLU A 313 -11.79 -12.12 25.06
C GLU A 313 -11.34 -13.38 24.32
N ALA A 314 -10.40 -13.27 23.36
CA ALA A 314 -9.79 -14.42 22.69
C ALA A 314 -8.88 -15.27 23.60
N GLY A 315 -8.55 -14.78 24.81
CA GLY A 315 -7.75 -15.50 25.81
C GLY A 315 -8.53 -16.44 26.71
N ASN A 316 -9.86 -16.28 26.82
CA ASN A 316 -10.64 -16.91 27.91
C ASN A 316 -11.64 -17.99 27.49
N ASN A 317 -11.70 -18.40 26.22
CA ASN A 317 -12.58 -19.49 25.79
C ASN A 317 -11.78 -20.68 25.25
N ALA A 318 -11.40 -21.58 26.15
CA ALA A 318 -11.13 -22.97 25.82
C ALA A 318 -11.29 -23.85 27.07
N THR A 319 -12.52 -24.29 27.36
CA THR A 319 -12.79 -25.65 27.84
C THR A 319 -14.30 -25.91 27.68
N LEU A 320 -14.70 -26.73 26.71
CA LEU A 320 -15.71 -27.78 26.92
C LEU A 320 -15.85 -28.64 25.66
N THR A 321 -15.69 -29.92 25.95
CA THR A 321 -15.91 -31.13 25.18
C THR A 321 -17.05 -31.07 24.18
N SER A 322 -16.75 -31.56 22.97
CA SER A 322 -17.71 -32.23 22.09
C SER A 322 -18.61 -33.14 22.92
N ASP A 323 -19.91 -32.86 22.95
CA ASP A 323 -20.91 -33.80 22.45
C ASP A 323 -22.32 -33.20 22.58
N LYS A 324 -23.11 -33.48 21.54
CA LYS A 324 -24.57 -33.35 21.39
C LYS A 324 -25.15 -32.04 20.82
N VAL A 325 -25.60 -32.23 19.57
CA VAL A 325 -26.82 -31.69 18.94
C VAL A 325 -26.82 -30.17 18.69
N ALA A 326 -26.23 -29.77 17.56
CA ALA A 326 -26.56 -28.51 16.90
C ALA A 326 -26.52 -28.72 15.38
N GLY A 327 -27.58 -28.26 14.70
CA GLY A 327 -27.81 -28.45 13.28
C GLY A 327 -26.68 -27.96 12.37
N ASP A 328 -26.75 -28.48 11.16
CA ASP A 328 -25.88 -28.38 9.98
C ASP A 328 -25.38 -26.95 9.66
N LEU A 329 -24.47 -26.44 10.49
CA LEU A 329 -23.65 -25.27 10.18
C LEU A 329 -22.34 -25.76 9.59
N SER A 330 -22.06 -25.38 8.35
CA SER A 330 -20.80 -25.67 7.66
C SER A 330 -19.59 -25.36 8.55
N GLU A 331 -18.62 -26.28 8.61
CA GLU A 331 -17.43 -26.19 9.48
C GLU A 331 -16.64 -24.88 9.33
N ASP A 332 -16.78 -24.20 8.19
CA ASP A 332 -16.14 -22.94 7.84
C ASP A 332 -16.52 -21.73 8.70
N GLU A 333 -17.55 -21.83 9.54
CA GLU A 333 -18.05 -20.70 10.34
C GLU A 333 -17.59 -20.70 11.79
N ARG A 334 -16.89 -21.74 12.26
CA ARG A 334 -16.50 -21.86 13.67
C ARG A 334 -15.06 -21.36 13.88
N PRO A 335 -14.79 -20.60 14.96
CA PRO A 335 -13.42 -20.35 15.39
C PRO A 335 -12.70 -21.68 15.57
N PHE A 336 -11.50 -21.79 15.01
CA PHE A 336 -10.70 -23.00 15.07
C PHE A 336 -9.33 -22.66 15.66
N LYS A 337 -8.81 -23.53 16.52
CA LYS A 337 -7.47 -23.41 17.08
C LYS A 337 -6.89 -24.81 17.21
N SER A 338 -5.77 -25.06 16.54
CA SER A 338 -5.14 -26.37 16.53
C SER A 338 -3.63 -26.25 16.58
N LEU A 339 -3.01 -27.26 17.20
CA LEU A 339 -1.57 -27.49 17.18
C LEU A 339 -1.28 -28.45 16.04
N ILE A 340 -0.76 -27.91 14.93
CA ILE A 340 -0.47 -28.71 13.73
C ILE A 340 0.85 -29.48 13.83
N CYS A 341 1.73 -29.07 14.75
CA CYS A 341 2.93 -29.80 15.12
C CYS A 341 2.90 -29.99 16.64
N PRO A 342 3.14 -31.22 17.16
CA PRO A 342 2.99 -31.50 18.58
C PRO A 342 3.97 -30.70 19.42
N MET A 343 3.61 -30.49 20.68
CA MET A 343 4.54 -29.93 21.67
C MET A 343 5.76 -30.84 21.81
N ASN A 344 6.92 -30.24 22.05
CA ASN A 344 8.20 -30.93 22.16
C ASN A 344 8.86 -31.36 20.83
N SER A 345 8.41 -30.85 19.70
CA SER A 345 9.05 -31.12 18.41
C SER A 345 10.37 -30.37 18.25
N ASP A 346 11.22 -30.83 17.36
CA ASP A 346 12.40 -30.08 16.96
C ASP A 346 12.03 -28.84 16.12
N PHE A 347 13.00 -27.93 15.96
CA PHE A 347 12.81 -26.70 15.19
C PHE A 347 12.46 -26.97 13.72
N VAL A 348 13.13 -27.92 13.07
CA VAL A 348 12.99 -28.21 11.64
C VAL A 348 11.58 -28.73 11.35
N SER A 349 11.11 -29.70 12.13
CA SER A 349 9.77 -30.28 12.04
C SER A 349 8.68 -29.23 12.27
N SER A 350 8.84 -28.40 13.32
CA SER A 350 7.89 -27.32 13.62
C SER A 350 7.85 -26.26 12.53
N PHE A 351 9.02 -25.82 12.07
CA PHE A 351 9.14 -24.81 11.03
C PHE A 351 8.64 -25.32 9.66
N ARG A 352 8.86 -26.60 9.35
CA ARG A 352 8.28 -27.26 8.18
C ARG A 352 6.75 -27.24 8.23
N ALA A 353 6.15 -27.62 9.36
CA ALA A 353 4.70 -27.54 9.54
C ALA A 353 4.17 -26.10 9.40
N PHE A 354 4.89 -25.11 9.93
CA PHE A 354 4.59 -23.69 9.75
C PHE A 354 4.58 -23.28 8.28
N ARG A 355 5.61 -23.68 7.52
CA ARG A 355 5.70 -23.39 6.08
C ARG A 355 4.58 -24.04 5.30
N TYR A 356 4.24 -25.29 5.60
CA TYR A 356 3.17 -26.02 4.93
C TYR A 356 1.81 -25.37 5.18
N ALA A 357 1.51 -25.00 6.43
CA ALA A 357 0.28 -24.27 6.76
C ALA A 357 0.23 -22.89 6.08
N PHE A 358 1.35 -22.15 6.07
CA PHE A 358 1.44 -20.89 5.34
C PHE A 358 1.15 -21.08 3.84
N ARG A 359 1.70 -22.13 3.23
CA ARG A 359 1.50 -22.47 1.82
C ARG A 359 0.07 -22.88 1.51
N ASP A 360 -0.55 -23.72 2.35
CA ASP A 360 -1.95 -24.12 2.20
C ASP A 360 -2.89 -22.90 2.24
N ILE A 361 -2.64 -21.97 3.16
CA ILE A 361 -3.50 -20.80 3.42
C ILE A 361 -3.29 -19.69 2.37
N THR A 362 -2.06 -19.48 1.90
CA THR A 362 -1.71 -18.36 1.00
C THR A 362 -1.47 -18.76 -0.45
N LEU A 363 -1.32 -20.05 -0.76
CA LEU A 363 -0.83 -20.57 -2.04
C LEU A 363 0.61 -20.15 -2.38
N LEU A 364 1.34 -19.57 -1.45
CA LEU A 364 2.73 -19.15 -1.63
C LEU A 364 3.65 -19.99 -0.76
N ALA A 365 4.80 -20.41 -1.28
CA ALA A 365 5.86 -20.87 -0.40
C ALA A 365 6.30 -19.73 0.52
N TRP A 366 6.89 -20.06 1.67
CA TRP A 366 7.34 -19.05 2.63
C TRP A 366 8.33 -18.06 2.00
N GLU A 367 9.16 -18.53 1.06
CA GLU A 367 10.17 -17.75 0.35
C GLU A 367 9.53 -16.77 -0.65
N GLU A 368 8.35 -17.11 -1.18
CA GLU A 368 7.61 -16.33 -2.17
C GLU A 368 6.68 -15.28 -1.50
N ARG A 369 6.69 -15.18 -0.17
CA ARG A 369 5.80 -14.28 0.60
C ARG A 369 5.95 -12.79 0.28
N PHE A 370 6.99 -12.40 -0.48
CA PHE A 370 7.25 -11.02 -0.92
C PHE A 370 6.95 -10.79 -2.40
N ASP A 371 6.10 -11.60 -3.01
CA ASP A 371 5.53 -11.36 -4.33
C ASP A 371 4.80 -9.99 -4.35
N HIS A 372 5.50 -8.96 -4.82
CA HIS A 372 5.07 -7.57 -4.76
C HIS A 372 3.78 -7.30 -5.51
N ASP A 373 3.65 -7.93 -6.68
CA ASP A 373 2.52 -7.77 -7.59
C ASP A 373 1.49 -8.90 -7.45
N LYS A 374 1.76 -9.84 -6.52
CA LYS A 374 0.95 -11.04 -6.27
C LYS A 374 0.76 -11.89 -7.53
N VAL A 375 1.71 -11.87 -8.47
CA VAL A 375 1.62 -12.56 -9.76
C VAL A 375 1.56 -14.06 -9.56
N ILE A 376 2.45 -14.60 -8.73
CA ILE A 376 2.53 -16.03 -8.42
C ILE A 376 1.28 -16.45 -7.66
N GLN A 377 0.87 -15.64 -6.68
CA GLN A 377 -0.32 -15.93 -5.88
C GLN A 377 -1.59 -15.94 -6.74
N LYS A 378 -1.77 -14.93 -7.60
CA LYS A 378 -2.90 -14.82 -8.55
C LYS A 378 -2.93 -15.99 -9.53
N ALA A 379 -1.79 -16.37 -10.09
CA ALA A 379 -1.70 -17.49 -11.03
C ALA A 379 -2.15 -18.80 -10.38
N ARG A 380 -1.64 -19.11 -9.18
CA ARG A 380 -2.03 -20.31 -8.42
C ARG A 380 -3.47 -20.26 -7.94
N ALA A 381 -3.94 -19.10 -7.49
CA ALA A 381 -5.33 -18.90 -7.14
C ALA A 381 -6.24 -19.21 -8.33
N LYS A 382 -5.92 -18.68 -9.52
CA LYS A 382 -6.67 -18.91 -10.76
C LYS A 382 -6.68 -20.38 -11.16
N GLU A 383 -5.51 -21.03 -11.11
CA GLU A 383 -5.37 -22.46 -11.44
C GLU A 383 -6.18 -23.36 -10.51
N MET A 384 -6.15 -23.06 -9.21
CA MET A 384 -6.81 -23.87 -8.17
C MET A 384 -8.25 -23.44 -7.90
N ASN A 385 -8.71 -22.35 -8.53
CA ASN A 385 -9.98 -21.68 -8.28
C ASN A 385 -10.24 -21.39 -6.78
N ILE A 386 -9.23 -20.94 -6.06
CA ILE A 386 -9.31 -20.68 -4.61
C ILE A 386 -8.95 -19.21 -4.31
N GLU A 387 -9.72 -18.58 -3.43
CA GLU A 387 -9.46 -17.25 -2.89
C GLU A 387 -8.50 -17.34 -1.69
N PRO A 388 -7.21 -17.00 -1.87
CA PRO A 388 -6.21 -17.20 -0.83
C PRO A 388 -6.27 -16.12 0.24
N TYR A 389 -5.69 -16.40 1.40
CA TYR A 389 -5.42 -15.36 2.38
C TYR A 389 -4.17 -14.57 2.01
N LEU A 390 -4.15 -13.30 2.39
CA LEU A 390 -3.08 -12.37 2.09
C LEU A 390 -2.15 -12.21 3.30
N TYR A 391 -0.85 -12.36 3.06
CA TYR A 391 0.19 -11.98 4.00
C TYR A 391 0.53 -10.48 3.85
N SER A 392 0.60 -9.77 4.97
CA SER A 392 1.04 -8.37 4.99
C SER A 392 2.51 -8.29 5.39
N LYS A 393 3.34 -7.78 4.47
CA LYS A 393 4.77 -7.57 4.72
C LYS A 393 5.00 -6.63 5.93
N PRO A 394 5.98 -6.93 6.80
CA PRO A 394 6.40 -6.00 7.85
C PRO A 394 6.79 -4.62 7.28
N ALA A 395 6.64 -3.55 8.07
CA ALA A 395 7.02 -2.21 7.64
C ALA A 395 8.50 -2.15 7.22
N LYS A 396 8.84 -1.28 6.26
CA LYS A 396 10.23 -1.13 5.79
C LYS A 396 11.17 -0.82 6.98
N GLY A 397 12.21 -1.64 7.15
CA GLY A 397 13.16 -1.55 8.26
C GLY A 397 12.82 -2.41 9.47
N MET A 398 11.66 -3.08 9.48
CA MET A 398 11.36 -4.14 10.44
C MET A 398 11.98 -5.46 9.96
N PRO A 399 12.32 -6.38 10.87
CA PRO A 399 12.82 -7.69 10.50
C PRO A 399 11.77 -8.47 9.70
N ILE A 400 12.25 -9.37 8.84
CA ILE A 400 11.46 -9.95 7.74
C ILE A 400 11.29 -11.48 7.90
N GLY A 401 11.97 -12.07 8.87
CA GLY A 401 12.01 -13.51 9.09
C GLY A 401 13.13 -14.15 8.29
N LEU A 402 13.61 -15.30 8.78
CA LEU A 402 14.61 -16.12 8.11
C LEU A 402 14.27 -16.34 6.64
N PHE A 403 15.24 -16.02 5.79
CA PHE A 403 15.31 -16.54 4.42
C PHE A 403 16.24 -17.75 4.42
N PRO A 404 15.79 -18.91 3.94
CA PRO A 404 16.62 -20.13 3.91
C PRO A 404 17.95 -19.96 3.16
N GLN A 405 18.05 -19.00 2.24
CA GLN A 405 19.23 -18.80 1.39
C GLN A 405 20.42 -18.11 2.10
N ILE A 406 20.22 -17.46 3.25
CA ILE A 406 21.25 -16.59 3.86
C ILE A 406 21.97 -17.26 5.04
N ALA A 407 21.32 -18.19 5.75
CA ALA A 407 22.00 -18.96 6.78
C ALA A 407 22.72 -20.14 6.11
N GLY A 408 24.05 -20.09 6.04
CA GLY A 408 24.97 -21.11 5.45
C GLY A 408 24.93 -22.51 6.10
N ILE A 409 23.76 -22.93 6.59
CA ILE A 409 23.43 -24.23 7.16
C ILE A 409 22.77 -25.14 6.10
N MET A 410 22.35 -24.62 4.93
CA MET A 410 21.57 -25.38 3.94
C MET A 410 22.30 -25.84 2.66
N GLU A 411 23.63 -25.73 2.57
CA GLU A 411 24.36 -26.40 1.46
C GLU A 411 24.18 -27.94 1.49
N ARG A 412 23.75 -28.52 2.62
CA ARG A 412 23.32 -29.93 2.74
C ARG A 412 21.83 -30.21 2.47
N MET A 413 20.99 -29.19 2.27
CA MET A 413 19.55 -29.36 2.07
C MET A 413 19.05 -28.96 0.67
N GLN A 414 19.95 -28.57 -0.24
CA GLN A 414 19.60 -28.28 -1.65
C GLN A 414 19.11 -29.51 -2.45
N GLY A 415 19.10 -30.71 -1.88
CA GLY A 415 18.53 -31.93 -2.47
C GLY A 415 17.09 -32.24 -2.08
N GLU A 416 16.53 -31.60 -1.05
CA GLU A 416 15.10 -31.71 -0.73
C GLU A 416 14.40 -30.55 -1.47
N HIS A 417 13.99 -30.79 -2.72
CA HIS A 417 12.72 -30.21 -3.15
C HIS A 417 11.69 -30.51 -2.03
N ASP A 418 10.71 -29.62 -1.81
CA ASP A 418 9.54 -29.89 -0.95
C ASP A 418 8.67 -31.05 -1.55
N ASP A 419 9.28 -32.17 -1.96
CA ASP A 419 8.71 -33.31 -2.70
C ASP A 419 7.67 -34.07 -1.87
N PHE A 420 7.63 -33.83 -0.56
CA PHE A 420 6.64 -34.41 0.36
C PHE A 420 5.57 -33.41 0.80
N TYR A 421 5.49 -32.22 0.19
CA TYR A 421 4.39 -31.31 0.47
C TYR A 421 3.10 -31.84 -0.18
N THR A 422 2.20 -32.33 0.67
CA THR A 422 0.82 -32.62 0.30
C THR A 422 -0.06 -31.47 0.79
N ARG A 423 -0.80 -30.85 -0.12
CA ARG A 423 -1.70 -29.76 0.21
C ARG A 423 -2.80 -30.25 1.16
N ASP A 424 -3.17 -29.40 2.11
CA ASP A 424 -4.25 -29.64 3.08
C ASP A 424 -4.02 -30.86 4.00
N THR A 425 -2.75 -31.14 4.31
CA THR A 425 -2.39 -32.21 5.26
C THR A 425 -3.00 -31.98 6.66
N PHE A 426 -3.29 -30.73 7.02
CA PHE A 426 -3.79 -30.36 8.35
C PHE A 426 -5.31 -30.14 8.41
N SER A 427 -6.05 -30.32 7.30
CA SER A 427 -7.50 -30.12 7.23
C SER A 427 -7.93 -28.76 7.79
N LEU A 428 -7.30 -27.69 7.30
CA LEU A 428 -7.54 -26.34 7.82
C LEU A 428 -8.89 -25.82 7.29
N PRO A 429 -9.75 -25.25 8.14
CA PRO A 429 -11.08 -24.80 7.69
C PRO A 429 -10.98 -23.68 6.64
N SER A 430 -12.00 -23.47 5.82
CA SER A 430 -12.11 -22.28 4.98
C SER A 430 -10.91 -21.98 4.05
N ILE A 431 -10.02 -22.94 3.74
CA ILE A 431 -8.90 -22.75 2.81
C ILE A 431 -9.30 -22.96 1.35
N SER A 432 -10.41 -23.66 1.10
CA SER A 432 -10.92 -24.06 -0.22
C SER A 432 -12.03 -23.12 -0.74
N HIS A 433 -12.09 -21.89 -0.22
CA HIS A 433 -13.10 -20.93 -0.64
C HIS A 433 -12.90 -20.54 -2.11
N PRO A 434 -13.93 -20.63 -2.96
CA PRO A 434 -13.78 -20.36 -4.39
C PRO A 434 -13.40 -18.91 -4.66
N ILE A 435 -12.73 -18.66 -5.79
CA ILE A 435 -12.49 -17.28 -6.25
C ILE A 435 -13.82 -16.56 -6.37
N SER A 436 -13.90 -15.40 -5.71
CA SER A 436 -15.10 -14.55 -5.71
C SER A 436 -14.78 -13.19 -6.31
N LYS A 437 -15.73 -12.62 -7.06
CA LYS A 437 -15.67 -11.24 -7.56
C LYS A 437 -15.55 -10.20 -6.44
N HIS A 438 -15.90 -10.59 -5.22
CA HIS A 438 -15.82 -9.75 -4.03
C HIS A 438 -14.57 -10.03 -3.19
N GLY A 439 -13.79 -11.05 -3.54
CA GLY A 439 -12.50 -11.34 -2.94
C GLY A 439 -11.41 -10.37 -3.39
N ALA A 440 -10.30 -10.32 -2.66
CA ALA A 440 -9.17 -9.47 -3.00
C ALA A 440 -8.47 -9.89 -4.30
N ILE A 441 -8.29 -11.20 -4.49
CA ILE A 441 -7.65 -11.76 -5.68
C ILE A 441 -8.66 -11.92 -6.81
N GLY A 442 -9.86 -12.45 -6.54
CA GLY A 442 -10.89 -12.57 -7.57
C GLY A 442 -11.31 -11.23 -8.18
N ALA A 443 -11.51 -10.17 -7.38
CA ALA A 443 -11.78 -8.84 -7.91
C ALA A 443 -10.60 -8.25 -8.72
N ALA A 444 -9.37 -8.66 -8.41
CA ALA A 444 -8.18 -8.23 -9.15
C ALA A 444 -8.06 -8.97 -10.48
N LEU A 445 -8.33 -10.29 -10.50
CA LEU A 445 -8.35 -11.10 -11.71
C LEU A 445 -9.44 -10.65 -12.67
N GLN A 446 -10.65 -10.35 -12.17
CA GLN A 446 -11.74 -9.83 -13.00
C GLN A 446 -11.37 -8.49 -13.63
N ARG A 447 -10.76 -7.57 -12.87
CA ARG A 447 -10.30 -6.29 -13.43
C ARG A 447 -9.23 -6.47 -14.52
N GLU A 448 -8.33 -7.42 -14.33
CA GLU A 448 -7.26 -7.73 -15.28
C GLU A 448 -7.83 -8.34 -16.57
N GLU A 449 -8.84 -9.20 -16.47
CA GLU A 449 -9.58 -9.77 -17.59
C GLU A 449 -10.38 -8.70 -18.36
N GLU A 450 -11.14 -7.86 -17.65
CA GLU A 450 -11.88 -6.73 -18.25
C GLU A 450 -10.94 -5.72 -18.95
N GLU A 451 -9.76 -5.46 -18.39
CA GLU A 451 -8.75 -4.60 -18.99
C GLU A 451 -8.13 -5.24 -20.24
N LEU A 452 -7.89 -6.55 -20.24
CA LEU A 452 -7.39 -7.28 -21.39
C LEU A 452 -8.42 -7.26 -22.54
N GLU A 453 -9.69 -7.52 -22.24
CA GLU A 453 -10.77 -7.43 -23.24
C GLU A 453 -10.92 -6.01 -23.80
N ARG A 454 -10.81 -4.99 -22.94
CA ARG A 454 -10.83 -3.59 -23.39
C ARG A 454 -9.66 -3.31 -24.33
N LYS A 455 -8.45 -3.75 -23.98
CA LYS A 455 -7.25 -3.57 -24.80
C LYS A 455 -7.35 -4.32 -26.14
N GLU A 456 -7.92 -5.52 -26.16
CA GLU A 456 -8.16 -6.27 -27.40
C GLU A 456 -9.20 -5.56 -28.29
N ARG A 457 -10.28 -5.04 -27.69
CA ARG A 457 -11.29 -4.25 -28.41
C ARG A 457 -10.71 -2.98 -29.02
N GLU A 458 -9.89 -2.25 -28.26
CA GLU A 458 -9.18 -1.06 -28.74
C GLU A 458 -8.21 -1.43 -29.88
N ALA A 459 -7.43 -2.50 -29.74
CA ALA A 459 -6.51 -2.97 -30.78
C ALA A 459 -7.26 -3.39 -32.06
N ARG A 460 -8.44 -4.01 -31.93
CA ARG A 460 -9.29 -4.37 -33.08
C ARG A 460 -9.82 -3.13 -33.80
N LEU A 461 -10.30 -2.13 -33.05
CA LEU A 461 -10.76 -0.87 -33.63
C LEU A 461 -9.63 -0.09 -34.31
N GLU A 462 -8.43 -0.09 -33.71
CA GLU A 462 -7.23 0.51 -34.30
C GLU A 462 -6.82 -0.22 -35.60
N ALA A 463 -6.84 -1.55 -35.61
CA ALA A 463 -6.57 -2.33 -36.81
C ALA A 463 -7.58 -2.04 -37.93
N GLU A 464 -8.87 -1.96 -37.61
CA GLU A 464 -9.93 -1.60 -38.56
C GLU A 464 -9.77 -0.16 -39.08
N ALA A 465 -9.44 0.79 -38.20
CA ALA A 465 -9.16 2.17 -38.58
C ALA A 465 -7.97 2.26 -39.54
N ASN A 466 -6.88 1.55 -39.25
CA ASN A 466 -5.69 1.49 -40.09
C ASN A 466 -5.98 0.85 -41.45
N GLU A 467 -6.79 -0.22 -41.49
CA GLU A 467 -7.25 -0.82 -42.74
C GLU A 467 -8.09 0.17 -43.57
N ASN A 468 -8.99 0.92 -42.92
CA ASN A 468 -9.81 1.92 -43.58
C ASN A 468 -8.99 3.08 -44.15
N VAL A 469 -7.96 3.55 -43.43
CA VAL A 469 -7.00 4.54 -43.94
C VAL A 469 -6.28 4.00 -45.17
N ARG A 470 -5.80 2.75 -45.12
CA ARG A 470 -5.13 2.10 -46.25
C ARG A 470 -6.05 1.96 -47.47
N LYS A 471 -7.32 1.58 -47.28
CA LYS A 471 -8.33 1.53 -48.36
C LYS A 471 -8.59 2.92 -48.97
N LYS A 472 -8.70 3.96 -48.14
CA LYS A 472 -8.87 5.35 -48.60
C LYS A 472 -7.67 5.83 -49.42
N GLN A 473 -6.44 5.55 -48.96
CA GLN A 473 -5.21 5.86 -49.70
C GLN A 473 -5.18 5.12 -51.04
N ALA A 474 -5.44 3.81 -51.07
CA ALA A 474 -5.48 3.03 -52.30
C ALA A 474 -6.55 3.54 -53.29
N MET A 475 -7.72 3.97 -52.80
CA MET A 475 -8.75 4.61 -53.65
C MET A 475 -8.30 5.97 -54.17
N ALA A 476 -7.60 6.78 -53.36
CA ALA A 476 -7.05 8.06 -53.78
C ALA A 476 -5.97 7.89 -54.86
N ASP A 477 -5.06 6.93 -54.69
CA ASP A 477 -4.02 6.61 -55.67
C ASP A 477 -4.61 6.11 -56.99
N LYS A 478 -5.64 5.26 -56.92
CA LYS A 478 -6.37 4.81 -58.12
C LYS A 478 -7.05 5.97 -58.85
N LYS A 479 -7.62 6.94 -58.13
CA LYS A 479 -8.21 8.16 -58.71
C LYS A 479 -7.14 9.07 -59.33
N LYS A 480 -5.97 9.20 -58.70
CA LYS A 480 -4.85 9.98 -59.25
C LYS A 480 -4.33 9.36 -60.55
N ALA A 481 -4.12 8.05 -60.57
CA ALA A 481 -3.67 7.33 -61.76
C ALA A 481 -4.67 7.42 -62.94
N THR A 482 -5.98 7.39 -62.68
CA THR A 482 -6.99 7.57 -63.73
C THR A 482 -7.05 9.01 -64.24
N ALA A 483 -6.85 10.01 -63.38
CA ALA A 483 -6.75 11.41 -63.78
C ALA A 483 -5.50 11.69 -64.64
N GLU A 484 -4.34 11.13 -64.27
CA GLU A 484 -3.10 11.24 -65.04
C GLU A 484 -3.24 10.62 -66.44
N LYS A 485 -3.89 9.46 -66.56
CA LYS A 485 -4.19 8.84 -67.86
C LYS A 485 -5.11 9.69 -68.73
N ARG A 486 -6.09 10.38 -68.13
CA ARG A 486 -6.97 11.31 -68.86
C ARG A 486 -6.21 12.54 -69.37
N ASN A 487 -5.35 13.13 -68.53
CA ASN A 487 -4.54 14.29 -68.93
C ASN A 487 -3.52 13.94 -70.02
N ALA A 488 -2.89 12.76 -69.96
CA ALA A 488 -1.94 12.33 -70.99
C ALA A 488 -2.57 12.21 -72.38
N ASN A 489 -3.89 11.98 -72.47
CA ASN A 489 -4.58 11.85 -73.75
C ASN A 489 -4.97 13.21 -74.37
N TYR A 490 -5.03 14.29 -73.58
CA TYR A 490 -5.33 15.64 -74.08
C TYR A 490 -4.14 16.33 -74.76
N ASN A 491 -2.90 15.89 -74.47
CA ASN A 491 -1.68 16.43 -75.09
C ASN A 491 -1.27 15.73 -76.39
N LYS A 492 -2.13 14.86 -76.95
CA LYS A 492 -1.91 14.37 -78.30
C LYS A 492 -2.30 15.48 -79.28
N PRO A 493 -1.39 15.95 -80.16
CA PRO A 493 -1.76 16.92 -81.18
C PRO A 493 -2.91 16.35 -82.01
N PHE A 494 -3.98 17.13 -82.14
CA PHE A 494 -5.12 16.83 -83.02
C PHE A 494 -4.65 16.90 -84.48
N TYR A 495 -3.87 15.91 -84.92
CA TYR A 495 -3.48 15.74 -86.32
C TYR A 495 -4.42 14.72 -86.97
N ASN A 496 -5.70 15.10 -87.11
CA ASN A 496 -6.58 14.51 -88.12
C ASN A 496 -6.36 15.27 -89.44
N GLY A 497 -5.16 15.11 -90.00
CA GLY A 497 -4.91 15.43 -91.40
C GLY A 497 -5.41 14.27 -92.24
N SER A 498 -6.53 14.46 -92.92
CA SER A 498 -7.00 13.64 -94.03
C SER A 498 -5.88 13.45 -95.07
N ASN A 499 -5.26 12.27 -95.09
CA ASN A 499 -4.56 11.60 -96.20
C ASN A 499 -3.39 10.77 -95.64
N GLY A 500 -3.59 9.47 -95.48
CA GLY A 500 -2.55 8.62 -94.89
C GLY A 500 -2.80 7.12 -95.01
N ARG A 501 -2.88 6.65 -96.25
CA ARG A 501 -2.49 5.33 -96.78
C ARG A 501 -2.21 4.19 -95.77
N SER A 502 -2.95 3.10 -95.92
CA SER A 502 -2.71 1.81 -95.28
C SER A 502 -1.36 1.20 -95.69
N GLN A 503 -0.54 0.85 -94.71
CA GLN A 503 0.47 -0.20 -94.87
C GLN A 503 0.28 -1.27 -93.81
N SER A 504 -0.18 -2.42 -94.28
CA SER A 504 -0.10 -3.71 -93.62
C SER A 504 1.36 -4.11 -93.49
N VAL A 505 1.90 -4.13 -92.27
CA VAL A 505 3.16 -4.80 -91.96
C VAL A 505 2.87 -5.95 -91.02
N VAL A 506 3.01 -7.15 -91.59
CA VAL A 506 3.04 -8.43 -90.92
C VAL A 506 4.32 -8.51 -90.09
N THR A 507 4.21 -8.42 -88.77
CA THR A 507 5.33 -8.74 -87.86
C THR A 507 5.12 -10.13 -87.26
N TYR A 508 6.04 -11.02 -87.64
CA TYR A 508 6.18 -12.38 -87.13
C TYR A 508 6.40 -12.41 -85.61
N GLY A 509 5.84 -13.46 -85.00
CA GLY A 509 5.81 -13.67 -83.55
C GLY A 509 7.18 -13.83 -82.90
N ALA A 510 7.32 -13.26 -81.72
CA ALA A 510 8.37 -13.57 -80.76
C ALA A 510 7.86 -14.57 -79.70
N PRO A 511 8.65 -15.58 -79.31
CA PRO A 511 8.18 -16.68 -78.48
C PRO A 511 8.01 -16.28 -77.00
N LYS A 512 6.93 -16.82 -76.40
CA LYS A 512 6.58 -16.70 -74.99
C LYS A 512 7.72 -17.21 -74.10
N ARG A 513 8.40 -16.31 -73.38
CA ARG A 513 9.26 -16.66 -72.24
C ARG A 513 8.41 -17.24 -71.12
N ARG A 514 8.62 -18.53 -70.83
CA ARG A 514 8.06 -19.26 -69.68
C ARG A 514 8.51 -18.61 -68.37
N LYS A 515 7.57 -18.42 -67.44
CA LYS A 515 7.85 -17.99 -66.07
C LYS A 515 8.48 -19.14 -65.28
N PRO A 516 9.49 -18.90 -64.42
CA PRO A 516 10.05 -19.93 -63.55
C PRO A 516 9.09 -20.25 -62.39
N PHE A 517 9.00 -21.53 -62.07
CA PHE A 517 8.29 -22.09 -60.92
C PHE A 517 8.88 -21.58 -59.59
N PRO A 518 8.07 -21.34 -58.55
CA PRO A 518 8.59 -21.14 -57.20
C PRO A 518 9.06 -22.49 -56.66
N LYS A 519 10.29 -22.53 -56.16
CA LYS A 519 10.81 -23.66 -55.38
C LYS A 519 10.18 -23.62 -53.99
N ASP A 520 9.58 -24.73 -53.60
CA ASP A 520 9.22 -25.05 -52.23
C ASP A 520 10.45 -24.94 -51.31
N ARG A 521 10.24 -24.42 -50.10
CA ARG A 521 11.18 -24.49 -48.99
C ARG A 521 10.51 -25.27 -47.87
N ASP A 522 11.23 -26.31 -47.45
CA ASP A 522 11.02 -27.14 -46.27
C ASP A 522 11.05 -26.33 -44.96
#